data_AF-R7EVB0-F1
#
_entry.id   AF-R7EVB0-F1
#
_cell.length_a   1.000
_cell.length_b   1.000
_cell.length_c   1.000
_cell.angle_alpha   90.00
_cell.angle_beta   90.00
_cell.angle_gamma   90.00
#
_symmetry.space_group_name_H-M   'P 1'
#
loop_
_entity.id
_entity.type
_entity.pdbx_description
1 polymer ?
#
loop_
_entity_poly.entity_id
_entity_poly.type
_entity_poly.pdbx_seq_one_letter_code
_entity_poly.pdbx_strand_id
1 'polypeptide(L)'
;MDYITFTVVDKQGNNLLGAEANKNPNVKLDPEIYIEKGGGRLLAVDFIMLYNVKWDYPEIDEEWWALGVNNINTMHPVLELAGIYTHPSKSYEFDIVSPNNGNYRWHIKLKYVTPTIGEQRGQIEKRYYVDGKLSPSKRGFYDVLLVMDK
;
A
#
# COMPACT_ATOMS: atom_id res chain seq x y z
N MET A 1 -1.78 7.21 -13.75
CA MET A 1 -1.43 6.00 -13.00
C MET A 1 -0.21 6.29 -12.16
N ASP A 2 -0.32 6.01 -10.87
CA ASP A 2 0.75 6.12 -9.89
C ASP A 2 1.00 4.76 -9.23
N TYR A 3 2.19 4.57 -8.66
CA TYR A 3 2.58 3.39 -7.90
C TYR A 3 2.94 3.83 -6.48
N ILE A 4 2.40 3.14 -5.49
CA ILE A 4 2.75 3.35 -4.09
C ILE A 4 3.40 2.09 -3.54
N THR A 5 4.60 2.26 -2.98
CA THR A 5 5.35 1.18 -2.35
C THR A 5 5.15 1.22 -0.83
N PHE A 6 4.58 0.15 -0.26
CA PHE A 6 4.48 -0.04 1.18
C PHE A 6 5.53 -1.06 1.64
N THR A 7 6.20 -0.77 2.75
CA THR A 7 7.04 -1.74 3.44
C THR A 7 6.41 -2.09 4.79
N VAL A 8 6.26 -3.38 5.06
CA VAL A 8 5.79 -3.89 6.35
C VAL A 8 7.01 -4.30 7.18
N VAL A 9 7.13 -3.74 8.38
CA VAL A 9 8.23 -4.02 9.32
C VAL A 9 7.73 -4.37 10.71
N ASP A 10 8.54 -5.11 11.48
CA ASP A 10 8.33 -5.23 12.94
C ASP A 10 8.81 -3.97 13.69
N LYS A 11 8.66 -3.97 15.02
CA LYS A 11 9.15 -2.90 15.91
C LYS A 11 10.65 -2.61 15.78
N GLN A 12 11.43 -3.59 15.35
CA GLN A 12 12.89 -3.48 15.18
C GLN A 12 13.27 -3.01 13.76
N GLY A 13 12.30 -2.89 12.86
CA GLY A 13 12.52 -2.47 11.48
C GLY A 13 12.84 -3.63 10.52
N ASN A 14 12.68 -4.88 10.93
CA ASN A 14 12.90 -6.02 10.04
C ASN A 14 11.73 -6.13 9.05
N ASN A 15 12.03 -6.33 7.76
CA ASN A 15 11.01 -6.47 6.72
C ASN A 15 10.28 -7.82 6.85
N LEU A 16 8.95 -7.78 6.85
CA LEU A 16 8.08 -8.92 7.13
C LEU A 16 7.45 -9.55 5.89
N LEU A 17 7.72 -9.01 4.70
CA LEU A 17 7.22 -9.53 3.43
C LEU A 17 8.24 -10.43 2.72
N GLY A 18 9.40 -10.69 3.34
CA GLY A 18 10.53 -11.34 2.66
C GLY A 18 10.97 -12.68 3.16
N ALA A 19 11.95 -13.25 2.47
CA ALA A 19 12.57 -14.52 2.83
C ALA A 19 13.06 -14.57 4.30
N GLU A 20 13.40 -13.40 4.85
CA GLU A 20 13.83 -13.22 6.24
C GLU A 20 12.67 -13.18 7.25
N ALA A 21 11.40 -13.02 6.81
CA ALA A 21 10.23 -13.01 7.69
C ALA A 21 10.14 -14.32 8.49
N ASN A 22 10.47 -15.45 7.87
CA ASN A 22 10.49 -16.77 8.50
C ASN A 22 11.63 -16.95 9.51
N LYS A 23 12.56 -15.99 9.65
CA LYS A 23 13.61 -16.02 10.67
C LYS A 23 13.21 -15.33 11.98
N ASN A 24 12.15 -14.52 11.98
CA ASN A 24 11.58 -13.97 13.21
C ASN A 24 10.48 -14.92 13.72
N PRO A 25 10.63 -15.57 14.90
CA PRO A 25 9.65 -16.53 15.40
C PRO A 25 8.29 -15.91 15.74
N ASN A 26 8.22 -14.58 15.89
CA ASN A 26 6.99 -13.84 16.20
C ASN A 26 6.28 -13.30 14.95
N VAL A 27 6.87 -13.44 13.76
CA VAL A 27 6.28 -12.98 12.51
C VAL A 27 6.19 -14.14 11.54
N LYS A 28 5.03 -14.29 10.91
CA LYS A 28 4.84 -15.22 9.80
C LYS A 28 4.74 -14.42 8.51
N LEU A 29 5.30 -14.96 7.43
CA LEU A 29 4.94 -14.52 6.09
C LEU A 29 3.41 -14.58 5.97
N ASP A 30 2.78 -13.46 5.59
CA ASP A 30 1.33 -13.38 5.44
C ASP A 30 0.96 -13.33 3.96
N PRO A 31 0.73 -14.49 3.31
CA PRO A 31 0.33 -14.53 1.91
C PRO A 31 -1.09 -14.00 1.69
N GLU A 32 -1.84 -13.73 2.76
CA GLU A 32 -3.22 -13.25 2.71
C GLU A 32 -3.34 -11.78 3.11
N ILE A 33 -2.26 -11.00 3.06
CA ILE A 33 -2.36 -9.55 3.28
C ILE A 33 -3.26 -8.91 2.21
N TYR A 34 -4.16 -8.02 2.61
CA TYR A 34 -5.16 -7.43 1.70
C TYR A 34 -5.49 -5.98 2.04
N ILE A 35 -6.00 -5.24 1.05
CA ILE A 35 -6.63 -3.94 1.25
C ILE A 35 -8.13 -4.15 1.53
N GLU A 36 -8.68 -3.53 2.57
CA GLU A 36 -10.11 -3.47 2.86
C GLU A 36 -10.63 -2.05 2.66
N LYS A 37 -11.70 -1.91 1.87
CA LYS A 37 -12.37 -0.61 1.66
C LYS A 37 -13.85 -0.79 1.44
N GLY A 38 -14.67 -0.08 2.20
CA GLY A 38 -16.13 -0.08 2.04
C GLY A 38 -16.81 -1.43 2.30
N GLY A 39 -16.10 -2.47 2.74
CA GLY A 39 -16.61 -3.85 2.85
C GLY A 39 -16.09 -4.80 1.78
N GLY A 40 -15.41 -4.29 0.74
CA GLY A 40 -14.68 -5.08 -0.27
C GLY A 40 -13.23 -5.36 0.14
N ARG A 41 -12.64 -6.39 -0.47
CA ARG A 41 -11.24 -6.82 -0.22
C ARG A 41 -10.45 -6.99 -1.51
N LEU A 42 -9.24 -6.45 -1.53
CA LEU A 42 -8.24 -6.61 -2.59
C LEU A 42 -7.06 -7.40 -2.02
N LEU A 43 -7.01 -8.71 -2.31
CA LEU A 43 -5.96 -9.61 -1.85
C LEU A 43 -4.63 -9.33 -2.56
N ALA A 44 -3.52 -9.39 -1.83
CA ALA A 44 -2.20 -9.41 -2.43
C ALA A 44 -1.94 -10.78 -3.08
N VAL A 45 -1.30 -10.79 -4.24
CA VAL A 45 -0.90 -12.01 -4.94
C VAL A 45 0.61 -12.02 -5.19
N ASP A 46 1.21 -13.21 -5.13
CA ASP A 46 2.67 -13.44 -4.96
C ASP A 46 3.50 -13.32 -6.25
N PHE A 47 2.97 -12.71 -7.31
CA PHE A 47 3.71 -12.44 -8.54
C PHE A 47 3.15 -11.17 -9.20
N ILE A 48 4.02 -10.38 -9.83
CA ILE A 48 3.59 -9.38 -10.82
C ILE A 48 2.94 -10.13 -11.98
N MET A 49 1.66 -10.39 -11.85
CA MET A 49 0.74 -10.57 -12.95
C MET A 49 -0.41 -9.63 -12.66
N LEU A 50 -0.51 -8.59 -13.48
CA LEU A 50 -1.57 -7.60 -13.48
C LEU A 50 -2.90 -8.32 -13.74
N TYR A 51 -3.50 -8.88 -12.70
CA TYR A 51 -4.85 -9.44 -12.78
C TYR A 51 -5.85 -8.36 -12.40
N ASN A 52 -6.89 -8.27 -13.22
CA ASN A 52 -8.16 -7.65 -12.87
C ASN A 52 -8.66 -8.26 -11.56
N VAL A 53 -8.46 -7.59 -10.42
CA VAL A 53 -9.21 -7.96 -9.22
C VAL A 53 -10.61 -7.40 -9.40
N LYS A 54 -11.58 -8.29 -9.58
CA LYS A 54 -13.00 -7.93 -9.60
C LYS A 54 -13.36 -7.41 -8.22
N TRP A 55 -13.67 -6.13 -8.15
CA TRP A 55 -14.40 -5.56 -7.04
C TRP A 55 -15.85 -6.01 -7.14
N ASP A 56 -16.46 -6.40 -6.02
CA ASP A 56 -17.92 -6.44 -5.90
C ASP A 56 -18.45 -5.02 -5.59
N TYR A 57 -18.03 -4.00 -6.34
CA TYR A 57 -18.41 -2.60 -6.12
C TYR A 57 -18.59 -1.80 -7.43
N PRO A 58 -19.72 -1.09 -7.61
CA PRO A 58 -19.97 -0.20 -8.76
C PRO A 58 -19.31 1.20 -8.63
N GLU A 59 -18.81 1.60 -7.45
CA GLU A 59 -18.19 2.93 -7.25
C GLU A 59 -16.71 2.99 -7.67
N ILE A 60 -16.12 1.86 -8.05
CA ILE A 60 -14.72 1.74 -8.49
C ILE A 60 -14.64 1.70 -10.03
N ASP A 61 -15.78 1.77 -10.72
CA ASP A 61 -15.92 1.59 -12.17
C ASP A 61 -15.16 2.61 -13.04
N GLU A 62 -14.53 3.64 -12.47
CA GLU A 62 -13.66 4.57 -13.20
C GLU A 62 -12.16 4.50 -12.83
N GLU A 63 -11.78 3.70 -11.83
CA GLU A 63 -10.39 3.63 -11.36
C GLU A 63 -9.90 2.19 -11.25
N TRP A 64 -8.81 1.89 -11.93
CA TRP A 64 -8.18 0.58 -11.93
C TRP A 64 -7.24 0.50 -10.74
N TRP A 65 -7.34 -0.53 -9.90
CA TRP A 65 -6.46 -0.72 -8.73
C TRP A 65 -5.90 -2.14 -8.76
N ALA A 66 -4.63 -2.29 -8.45
CA ALA A 66 -3.99 -3.58 -8.24
C ALA A 66 -3.09 -3.53 -7.00
N LEU A 67 -3.10 -4.61 -6.21
CA LEU A 67 -2.19 -4.82 -5.08
C LEU A 67 -1.33 -6.05 -5.39
N GLY A 68 -0.01 -5.91 -5.31
CA GLY A 68 0.92 -7.01 -5.53
C GLY A 68 2.03 -7.02 -4.49
N VAL A 69 2.63 -8.19 -4.26
CA VAL A 69 3.92 -8.31 -3.57
C VAL A 69 5.01 -8.33 -4.64
N ASN A 70 5.85 -7.29 -4.69
CA ASN A 70 6.95 -7.23 -5.65
C ASN A 70 8.22 -7.85 -5.04
N ASN A 71 8.63 -8.98 -5.62
CA ASN A 71 9.81 -9.75 -5.22
C ASN A 71 10.91 -9.77 -6.29
N ILE A 72 10.68 -9.20 -7.48
CA ILE A 72 11.50 -9.47 -8.68
C ILE A 72 12.59 -8.40 -8.90
N ASN A 73 12.37 -7.15 -8.48
CA ASN A 73 13.29 -6.03 -8.75
C ASN A 73 13.82 -5.30 -7.51
N THR A 74 13.28 -5.58 -6.33
CA THR A 74 13.68 -4.94 -5.09
C THR A 74 14.40 -5.96 -4.21
N MET A 75 15.59 -5.61 -3.70
CA MET A 75 16.27 -6.42 -2.66
C MET A 75 15.44 -6.54 -1.36
N HIS A 76 14.31 -5.82 -1.31
CA HIS A 76 13.35 -5.79 -0.23
C HIS A 76 11.96 -6.03 -0.82
N PRO A 77 11.27 -7.10 -0.43
CA PRO A 77 9.90 -7.35 -0.85
C PRO A 77 8.98 -6.29 -0.25
N VAL A 78 8.05 -5.83 -1.07
CA VAL A 78 7.18 -4.68 -0.79
C VAL A 78 5.79 -4.94 -1.33
N LEU A 79 4.78 -4.29 -0.72
CA LEU A 79 3.46 -4.21 -1.34
C LEU A 79 3.45 -3.04 -2.31
N GLU A 80 2.93 -3.25 -3.51
CA GLU A 80 2.75 -2.23 -4.51
C GLU A 80 1.26 -2.04 -4.80
N LEU A 81 0.82 -0.80 -4.71
CA LEU A 81 -0.50 -0.39 -5.13
C LEU A 81 -0.40 0.41 -6.43
N ALA A 82 -0.92 -0.16 -7.51
CA ALA A 82 -0.90 0.42 -8.84
C ALA A 82 -2.28 0.91 -9.26
N GLY A 83 -2.31 1.92 -10.14
CA GLY A 83 -3.53 2.34 -10.83
C GLY A 83 -4.25 3.56 -10.23
N ILE A 84 -3.67 4.17 -9.20
CA ILE A 84 -4.23 5.37 -8.57
C ILE A 84 -4.16 6.56 -9.55
N TYR A 85 -5.29 7.24 -9.72
CA TYR A 85 -5.38 8.50 -10.46
C TYR A 85 -5.18 9.68 -9.51
N THR A 86 -4.31 10.61 -9.90
CA THR A 86 -3.82 11.69 -9.03
C THR A 86 -4.35 13.06 -9.44
N HIS A 87 -5.26 13.09 -10.41
CA HIS A 87 -5.86 14.30 -10.95
C HIS A 87 -7.39 14.16 -11.12
N PRO A 88 -8.18 15.17 -10.71
CA PRO A 88 -7.80 16.32 -9.88
C PRO A 88 -7.36 15.89 -8.46
N SER A 89 -7.02 16.86 -7.59
CA SER A 89 -6.69 16.58 -6.19
C SER A 89 -7.69 15.60 -5.57
N LYS A 90 -7.21 14.45 -5.11
CA LYS A 90 -8.05 13.37 -4.60
C LYS A 90 -7.47 12.79 -3.32
N SER A 91 -8.35 12.32 -2.44
CA SER A 91 -7.96 11.60 -1.24
C SER A 91 -8.56 10.21 -1.26
N TYR A 92 -7.80 9.24 -0.77
CA TYR A 92 -8.20 7.84 -0.68
C TYR A 92 -8.01 7.36 0.75
N GLU A 93 -8.97 6.63 1.27
CA GLU A 93 -8.92 6.00 2.59
C GLU A 93 -9.31 4.53 2.45
N PHE A 94 -8.51 3.66 3.06
CA PHE A 94 -8.67 2.21 3.08
C PHE A 94 -7.78 1.61 4.18
N ASP A 95 -8.05 0.36 4.53
CA ASP A 95 -7.22 -0.37 5.48
C ASP A 95 -6.31 -1.37 4.77
N ILE A 96 -5.12 -1.61 5.28
CA ILE A 96 -4.31 -2.79 4.95
C ILE A 96 -4.39 -3.75 6.13
N VAL A 97 -4.71 -5.02 5.85
CA VAL A 97 -4.99 -6.04 6.87
C VAL A 97 -4.07 -7.23 6.69
N SER A 98 -3.38 -7.61 7.76
CA SER A 98 -2.56 -8.83 7.87
C SER A 98 -3.25 -9.82 8.80
N PRO A 99 -4.14 -10.70 8.29
CA PRO A 99 -4.95 -11.59 9.12
C PRO A 99 -4.11 -12.60 9.90
N ASN A 100 -3.01 -13.10 9.33
CA ASN A 100 -2.22 -14.19 9.92
C ASN A 100 -1.24 -13.73 11.01
N ASN A 101 -1.03 -12.42 11.14
CA ASN A 101 -0.18 -11.81 12.16
C ASN A 101 -1.00 -11.10 13.26
N GLY A 102 -1.94 -11.83 13.86
CA GLY A 102 -2.79 -11.31 14.94
C GLY A 102 -3.86 -10.32 14.47
N ASN A 103 -4.30 -10.46 13.21
CA ASN A 103 -5.26 -9.59 12.54
C ASN A 103 -4.85 -8.11 12.64
N TYR A 104 -3.61 -7.84 12.26
CA TYR A 104 -3.08 -6.48 12.27
C TYR A 104 -3.79 -5.65 11.20
N ARG A 105 -4.04 -4.37 11.51
CA ARG A 105 -4.73 -3.43 10.62
C ARG A 105 -4.04 -2.07 10.68
N TRP A 106 -3.73 -1.53 9.50
CA TRP A 106 -3.27 -0.15 9.33
C TRP A 106 -4.32 0.64 8.56
N HIS A 107 -4.75 1.77 9.10
CA HIS A 107 -5.61 2.69 8.37
C HIS A 107 -4.77 3.64 7.51
N ILE A 108 -4.97 3.57 6.20
CA ILE A 108 -4.19 4.32 5.22
C ILE A 108 -5.02 5.47 4.69
N LYS A 109 -4.44 6.67 4.72
CA LYS A 109 -4.96 7.83 4.00
C LYS A 109 -3.92 8.37 3.03
N LEU A 110 -4.28 8.40 1.75
CA LEU A 110 -3.47 8.98 0.68
C LEU A 110 -4.09 10.31 0.27
N LYS A 111 -3.27 11.35 0.14
CA LYS A 111 -3.72 12.67 -0.29
C LYS A 111 -2.85 13.17 -1.43
N TYR A 112 -3.48 13.42 -2.57
CA TYR A 112 -2.89 14.04 -3.74
C TYR A 112 -3.38 15.48 -3.85
N VAL A 113 -2.46 16.42 -3.90
CA VAL A 113 -2.75 17.84 -4.09
C VAL A 113 -2.10 18.27 -5.40
N THR A 114 -2.93 18.58 -6.40
CA THR A 114 -2.51 19.28 -7.61
C THR A 114 -2.60 20.78 -7.33
N PRO A 115 -1.49 21.53 -7.25
CA PRO A 115 -1.56 22.98 -7.11
C PRO A 115 -2.16 23.59 -8.38
N THR A 116 -3.26 24.33 -8.27
CA THR A 116 -3.77 25.18 -9.35
C THR A 116 -3.10 26.55 -9.24
N ILE A 117 -1.96 26.72 -9.91
CA ILE A 117 -1.32 28.04 -10.08
C ILE A 117 -1.22 28.32 -11.59
N GLY A 118 -2.20 29.05 -12.14
CA GLY A 118 -2.28 29.34 -13.58
C GLY A 118 -2.39 28.07 -14.44
N GLU A 119 -2.33 28.22 -15.77
CA GLU A 119 -2.41 27.10 -16.74
C GLU A 119 -1.23 26.10 -16.65
N GLN A 120 -0.33 26.25 -15.68
CA GLN A 120 0.77 25.33 -15.45
C GLN A 120 0.37 24.23 -14.47
N ARG A 121 0.41 23.00 -14.96
CA ARG A 121 0.26 21.77 -14.16
C ARG A 121 1.39 21.71 -13.12
N GLY A 122 1.13 22.15 -11.90
CA GLY A 122 2.08 22.04 -10.80
C GLY A 122 2.44 20.59 -10.48
N GLN A 123 3.62 20.37 -9.90
CA GLN A 123 4.03 19.07 -9.39
C GLN A 123 2.99 18.58 -8.35
N ILE A 124 2.49 17.35 -8.52
CA ILE A 124 1.52 16.77 -7.60
C ILE A 124 2.22 16.50 -6.27
N GLU A 125 1.75 17.15 -5.21
CA GLU A 125 2.19 16.86 -3.85
C GLU A 125 1.46 15.61 -3.36
N LYS A 126 2.22 14.62 -2.89
CA LYS A 126 1.70 13.37 -2.35
C LYS A 126 1.96 13.33 -0.85
N ARG A 127 0.93 13.06 -0.06
CA ARG A 127 1.04 12.86 1.39
C ARG A 127 0.36 11.56 1.77
N TYR A 128 1.05 10.76 2.57
CA TYR A 128 0.56 9.45 3.00
C TYR A 128 0.51 9.40 4.52
N TYR A 129 -0.58 8.90 5.06
CA TYR A 129 -0.80 8.79 6.49
C TYR A 129 -1.12 7.35 6.85
N VAL A 130 -0.59 6.90 7.99
CA VAL A 130 -0.86 5.61 8.60
C VAL A 130 -1.40 5.89 10.00
N ASP A 131 -2.59 5.40 10.30
CA ASP A 131 -3.28 5.59 11.58
C ASP A 131 -3.32 7.06 12.02
N GLY A 132 -3.58 7.94 11.05
CA GLY A 132 -3.67 9.41 11.24
C GLY A 132 -2.32 10.14 11.34
N LYS A 133 -1.18 9.45 11.35
CA LYS A 133 0.16 10.05 11.39
C LYS A 133 0.78 10.08 10.00
N LEU A 134 1.52 11.15 9.68
CA LEU A 134 2.25 11.23 8.41
C LEU A 134 3.29 10.10 8.37
N SER A 135 3.23 9.26 7.34
CA SER A 135 4.19 8.17 7.15
C SER A 135 5.57 8.76 6.87
N PRO A 136 6.65 8.22 7.47
CA PRO A 136 7.98 8.45 6.91
C PRO A 136 8.03 7.85 5.49
N SER A 137 8.89 8.42 4.65
CA SER A 137 9.16 7.93 3.30
C SER A 137 10.67 7.84 3.09
N LYS A 138 11.14 6.82 2.36
CA LYS A 138 12.55 6.69 1.99
C LYS A 138 12.66 6.51 0.48
N ARG A 139 13.16 7.55 -0.19
CA ARG A 139 13.28 7.59 -1.65
C ARG A 139 14.03 6.35 -2.18
N GLY A 140 13.41 5.62 -3.10
CA GLY A 140 13.96 4.39 -3.69
C GLY A 140 13.76 3.12 -2.86
N PHE A 141 13.04 3.20 -1.73
CA PHE A 141 12.75 2.06 -0.86
C PHE A 141 11.26 1.92 -0.57
N TYR A 142 10.62 2.96 -0.04
CA TYR A 142 9.18 2.96 0.26
C TYR A 142 8.58 4.37 0.29
N ASP A 143 7.32 4.44 -0.10
CA ASP A 143 6.46 5.61 0.08
C ASP A 143 5.80 5.60 1.45
N VAL A 144 5.41 4.41 1.91
CA VAL A 144 4.65 4.20 3.15
C VAL A 144 5.31 3.11 4.00
N LEU A 145 5.48 3.38 5.30
CA LEU A 145 5.99 2.41 6.28
C LEU A 145 4.85 1.92 7.17
N LEU A 146 4.64 0.61 7.18
CA LEU A 146 3.66 -0.09 8.01
C LEU A 146 4.41 -0.81 9.12
N VAL A 147 4.23 -0.39 10.37
CA VAL A 147 4.92 -0.99 11.53
C VAL A 147 3.93 -1.91 12.24
N MET A 148 4.32 -3.16 12.48
CA MET A 148 3.62 -4.05 13.39
C MET A 148 4.10 -3.78 14.83
N ASP A 149 3.24 -3.16 15.64
CA ASP A 149 3.57 -2.70 16.99
C ASP A 149 3.00 -3.55 18.13
N LYS A 150 2.52 -4.76 17.84
CA LYS A 150 2.11 -5.74 18.86
C LYS A 150 3.29 -6.64 19.22
#